data_AF-K9A7M8-F1
#
_entry.id   AF-K9A7M8-F1
#
_cell.length_a   1.000
_cell.length_b   1.000
_cell.length_c   1.000
_cell.angle_alpha   90.00
_cell.angle_beta   90.00
_cell.angle_gamma   90.00
#
_symmetry.space_group_name_H-M   'P 1'
#
loop_
_entity.id
_entity.type
_entity.pdbx_description
1 polymer ?
#
loop_
_entity_poly.entity_id
_entity_poly.type
_entity_poly.pdbx_seq_one_letter_code
_entity_poly.pdbx_strand_id
1 'polypeptide(L)'
;MQEGKMPTSDLVKIIIFSLLQLPYMYLVGWGVVPILILILGFFLAKRDQKISTFNASIIWCKYYLYLTAVIVCLCALYVIFIEKRYATNEIFQYAILPWVAFLSVPISYSLFLEHLYRRPIQNNPSTLLVSTKREELSILKTENMKSYSVADELLKWKELKDQGLITEKEFDEMKKKIIGS
;
A
#
# COMPACT_ATOMS: atom_id res chain seq x y z
N MET A 1 -8.24 10.69 -20.75
CA MET A 1 -7.42 10.53 -19.53
C MET A 1 -6.84 9.13 -19.57
N GLN A 2 -5.59 8.97 -19.99
CA GLN A 2 -4.95 7.66 -20.08
C GLN A 2 -4.75 7.09 -18.68
N GLU A 3 -5.14 5.83 -18.48
CA GLU A 3 -4.87 5.06 -17.27
C GLU A 3 -3.35 5.03 -17.03
N GLY A 4 -2.88 5.80 -16.05
CA GLY A 4 -1.45 5.87 -15.71
C GLY A 4 -0.99 4.58 -15.04
N LYS A 5 -0.80 3.51 -15.83
CA LYS A 5 -0.12 2.29 -15.41
C LYS A 5 1.34 2.63 -15.12
N MET A 6 1.83 2.21 -13.96
CA MET A 6 3.22 2.36 -13.58
C MET A 6 4.12 1.68 -14.62
N PRO A 7 5.21 2.33 -15.07
CA PRO A 7 6.13 1.74 -16.03
C PRO A 7 6.75 0.47 -15.44
N THR A 8 6.88 -0.57 -16.26
CA THR A 8 7.38 -1.90 -15.84
C THR A 8 8.72 -1.82 -15.11
N SER A 9 9.61 -0.92 -15.53
CA SER A 9 10.90 -0.65 -14.85
C SER A 9 10.73 -0.28 -13.37
N ASP A 10 9.78 0.60 -13.06
CA ASP A 10 9.59 1.09 -11.69
C ASP A 10 8.88 0.05 -10.83
N LEU A 11 8.00 -0.75 -11.42
CA LEU A 11 7.38 -1.90 -10.75
C LEU A 11 8.42 -2.98 -10.41
N VAL A 12 9.34 -3.26 -11.33
CA VAL A 12 10.45 -4.21 -11.10
C VAL A 12 11.35 -3.73 -9.97
N LYS A 13 11.67 -2.43 -9.88
CA LYS A 13 12.47 -1.88 -8.76
C LYS A 13 11.81 -2.12 -7.40
N ILE A 14 10.49 -1.92 -7.31
CA ILE A 14 9.73 -2.18 -6.08
C ILE A 14 9.74 -3.67 -5.74
N ILE A 15 9.53 -4.56 -6.73
CA ILE A 15 9.60 -6.01 -6.50
C ILE A 15 10.98 -6.43 -6.00
N ILE A 16 12.05 -5.92 -6.62
CA ILE A 16 13.43 -6.19 -6.19
C ILE A 16 13.63 -5.70 -4.75
N PHE A 17 13.16 -4.49 -4.42
CA PHE A 17 13.23 -3.98 -3.06
C PHE A 17 12.49 -4.87 -2.06
N SER A 18 11.27 -5.31 -2.38
CA SER A 18 10.48 -6.21 -1.54
C SER A 18 11.18 -7.56 -1.34
N LEU A 19 11.79 -8.13 -2.38
CA LEU A 19 12.58 -9.35 -2.26
C LEU A 19 13.82 -9.13 -1.38
N LEU A 20 14.47 -7.98 -1.52
CA LEU A 20 15.66 -7.62 -0.77
C LEU A 20 15.39 -7.43 0.72
N GLN A 21 14.14 -7.24 1.15
CA GLN A 21 13.79 -7.19 2.58
C GLN A 21 14.08 -8.51 3.32
N LEU A 22 13.97 -9.65 2.62
CA LEU A 22 14.18 -10.98 3.22
C LEU A 22 15.57 -11.16 3.85
N PRO A 23 16.70 -10.90 3.14
CA PRO A 23 18.01 -10.99 3.76
C PRO A 23 18.21 -9.99 4.90
N TYR A 24 17.67 -8.76 4.82
CA TYR A 24 17.78 -7.78 5.92
C TYR A 24 17.00 -8.18 7.17
N MET A 25 15.91 -8.93 7.04
CA MET A 25 15.22 -9.52 8.20
C MET A 25 16.05 -10.59 8.88
N TYR A 26 16.63 -11.51 8.10
CA TYR A 26 17.26 -12.72 8.64
C TYR A 26 18.70 -12.48 9.17
N LEU A 27 19.48 -11.62 8.51
CA LEU A 27 20.89 -11.39 8.89
C LEU A 27 21.06 -10.76 10.27
N VAL A 28 20.07 -9.99 10.76
CA VAL A 28 20.23 -9.19 11.98
C VAL A 28 18.95 -9.13 12.85
N GLY A 29 17.79 -9.59 12.40
CA GLY A 29 16.49 -9.39 13.08
C GLY A 29 16.02 -7.92 13.13
N TRP A 30 16.95 -6.99 12.96
CA TRP A 30 16.77 -5.55 12.91
C TRP A 30 15.88 -5.07 11.74
N GLY A 31 15.90 -5.79 10.61
CA GLY A 31 15.14 -5.42 9.40
C GLY A 31 13.61 -5.43 9.55
N VAL A 32 13.07 -6.04 10.61
CA VAL A 32 11.62 -6.10 10.85
C VAL A 32 11.03 -4.72 11.09
N VAL A 33 11.69 -3.89 11.89
CA VAL A 33 11.20 -2.54 12.24
C VAL A 33 11.01 -1.64 11.01
N PRO A 34 12.00 -1.46 10.12
CA PRO A 34 11.81 -0.61 8.95
C PRO A 34 10.75 -1.17 7.99
N ILE A 35 10.58 -2.49 7.88
CA ILE A 35 9.49 -3.08 7.10
C ILE A 35 8.12 -2.68 7.66
N LEU A 36 7.94 -2.80 8.98
CA LEU A 36 6.69 -2.43 9.62
C LEU A 36 6.36 -0.94 9.41
N ILE A 37 7.36 -0.06 9.53
CA ILE A 37 7.21 1.38 9.27
C ILE A 37 6.73 1.62 7.83
N LEU A 38 7.33 0.94 6.84
CA LEU A 38 6.98 1.12 5.43
C LEU A 38 5.60 0.54 5.09
N ILE A 39 5.25 -0.63 5.63
CA ILE A 39 3.92 -1.24 5.44
C ILE A 39 2.84 -0.34 6.05
N LEU A 40 3.02 0.10 7.30
CA LEU A 40 2.09 1.02 7.94
C LEU A 40 1.99 2.34 7.17
N GLY A 41 3.12 2.88 6.73
CA GLY A 41 3.18 4.07 5.88
C GLY A 41 2.39 3.93 4.58
N PHE A 42 2.50 2.78 3.92
CA PHE A 42 1.76 2.46 2.71
C PHE A 42 0.24 2.36 2.98
N PHE A 43 -0.16 1.65 4.03
CA PHE A 43 -1.57 1.53 4.42
C PHE A 43 -2.19 2.88 4.77
N LEU A 44 -1.48 3.70 5.56
CA LEU A 44 -1.94 5.04 5.92
C LEU A 44 -2.02 5.96 4.70
N ALA A 45 -1.06 5.88 3.78
CA ALA A 45 -1.10 6.65 2.53
C ALA A 45 -2.28 6.26 1.64
N LYS A 46 -2.61 4.96 1.58
CA LYS A 46 -3.79 4.45 0.86
C LYS A 46 -5.10 4.90 1.53
N ARG A 47 -5.16 4.90 2.86
CA ARG A 47 -6.32 5.38 3.63
C ARG A 47 -6.54 6.88 3.45
N ASP A 48 -5.49 7.68 3.60
CA ASP A 48 -5.58 9.13 3.60
C ASP A 48 -5.57 9.73 2.18
N GLN A 49 -5.33 8.90 1.15
CA GLN A 49 -5.22 9.32 -0.25
C GLN A 49 -4.20 10.44 -0.46
N LYS A 50 -3.12 10.43 0.32
CA LYS A 50 -2.07 11.47 0.30
C LYS A 50 -0.69 10.84 0.26
N ILE A 51 0.10 11.22 -0.74
CA ILE A 51 1.50 10.78 -0.86
C ILE A 51 2.41 11.39 0.22
N SER A 52 1.98 12.47 0.87
CA SER A 52 2.71 13.06 2.01
C SER A 52 2.84 12.09 3.17
N THR A 53 1.80 11.29 3.46
CA THR A 53 1.81 10.30 4.53
C THR A 53 2.82 9.19 4.24
N PHE A 54 2.92 8.78 2.98
CA PHE A 54 3.95 7.86 2.51
C PHE A 54 5.36 8.44 2.69
N ASN A 55 5.58 9.69 2.28
CA ASN A 55 6.88 10.35 2.46
C ASN A 55 7.27 10.49 3.93
N ALA A 56 6.30 10.76 4.82
CA ALA A 56 6.53 10.79 6.26
C ALA A 56 7.05 9.43 6.76
N SER A 57 6.48 8.31 6.32
CA SER A 57 6.96 6.97 6.71
C SER A 57 8.40 6.70 6.26
N ILE A 58 8.81 7.17 5.08
CA ILE A 58 10.20 7.05 4.62
C ILE A 58 11.12 7.89 5.51
N ILE A 59 10.71 9.09 5.91
CA ILE A 59 11.48 9.94 6.81
C ILE A 59 11.66 9.25 8.17
N TRP A 60 10.59 8.70 8.75
CA TRP A 60 10.66 7.92 9.99
C TRP A 60 11.57 6.69 9.85
N CYS A 61 11.49 5.99 8.72
CA CYS A 61 12.40 4.89 8.43
C CYS A 61 13.86 5.38 8.41
N LYS A 62 14.17 6.50 7.75
CA LYS A 62 15.52 7.09 7.74
C LYS A 62 16.01 7.47 9.14
N TYR A 63 15.15 8.07 9.99
CA TYR A 63 15.51 8.36 11.37
C TYR A 63 15.89 7.09 12.14
N TYR A 64 15.14 6.00 11.95
CA TYR A 64 15.50 4.71 12.53
C TYR A 64 16.86 4.18 12.02
N LEU A 65 17.16 4.33 10.72
CA LEU A 65 18.47 3.97 10.16
C LEU A 65 19.60 4.79 10.79
N TYR A 66 19.41 6.11 10.94
CA TYR A 66 20.40 6.99 11.57
C TYR A 66 20.61 6.66 13.05
N LEU A 67 19.53 6.41 13.79
CA LEU A 67 19.60 5.98 15.19
C LEU A 67 20.42 4.70 15.32
N THR A 68 20.19 3.74 14.42
CA THR A 68 20.95 2.49 14.39
C THR A 68 22.44 2.73 14.12
N ALA A 69 22.76 3.57 13.14
CA ALA A 69 24.15 3.92 12.83
C ALA A 69 24.85 4.57 14.04
N VAL A 70 24.16 5.45 14.78
CA VAL A 70 24.67 6.05 16.01
C VAL A 70 24.94 4.99 17.08
N ILE A 71 24.01 4.06 17.31
CA ILE A 71 24.20 2.96 18.28
C ILE A 71 25.41 2.11 17.91
N VAL A 72 25.55 1.72 16.63
CA VAL A 72 26.69 0.95 16.14
C VAL A 72 28.02 1.70 16.35
N CYS A 73 28.05 3.00 16.09
CA CYS A 73 29.22 3.83 16.36
C CYS A 73 29.55 3.89 17.87
N LEU A 74 28.55 4.05 18.73
CA LEU A 74 28.77 4.07 20.19
C LEU A 74 29.31 2.73 20.69
N CYS A 75 28.77 1.61 20.20
CA CYS A 75 29.28 0.27 20.52
C CYS A 75 30.74 0.10 20.07
N ALA A 76 31.09 0.56 18.87
CA ALA A 76 32.47 0.48 18.38
C ALA A 76 33.43 1.34 19.23
N LEU A 77 33.03 2.55 19.61
CA LEU A 77 33.82 3.39 20.51
C LEU A 77 34.00 2.73 21.89
N TYR A 78 32.95 2.12 22.44
CA TYR A 78 33.05 1.37 23.70
C TYR A 78 34.11 0.26 23.61
N VAL A 79 34.05 -0.55 22.55
CA VAL A 79 35.01 -1.66 22.34
C VAL A 79 36.43 -1.14 22.19
N ILE A 80 36.66 -0.05 21.45
CA ILE A 80 38.00 0.50 21.21
C ILE A 80 38.60 1.11 22.50
N PHE A 81 37.81 1.86 23.28
CA PHE A 81 38.34 2.64 24.40
C PHE A 81 38.32 1.93 25.75
N ILE A 82 37.34 1.06 26.00
CA ILE A 82 37.12 0.45 27.31
C ILE A 82 37.66 -0.98 27.36
N GLU A 83 37.53 -1.73 26.27
CA GLU A 83 37.92 -3.13 26.24
C GLU A 83 39.43 -3.29 25.96
N LYS A 84 40.24 -3.29 27.03
CA LYS A 84 41.70 -3.48 26.95
C LYS A 84 42.14 -4.81 26.30
N ARG A 85 41.22 -5.78 26.09
CA ARG A 85 41.49 -7.05 25.37
C ARG A 85 41.92 -6.84 23.92
N TYR A 86 41.54 -5.73 23.30
CA TYR A 86 41.85 -5.42 21.89
C TYR A 86 43.01 -4.44 21.71
N ALA A 87 43.80 -4.18 22.77
CA ALA A 87 44.97 -3.30 22.73
C ALA A 87 46.19 -3.90 21.99
N THR A 88 46.09 -5.14 21.50
CA THR A 88 47.10 -5.83 20.68
C THR A 88 46.85 -5.64 19.17
N ASN A 89 47.79 -6.09 18.34
CA ASN A 89 47.82 -5.95 16.87
C ASN A 89 46.61 -6.50 16.09
N GLU A 90 45.57 -7.00 16.76
CA GLU A 90 44.38 -7.60 16.14
C GLU A 90 43.16 -6.66 16.14
N ILE A 91 43.31 -5.38 16.54
CA ILE A 91 42.22 -4.38 16.55
C ILE A 91 41.48 -4.28 15.21
N PHE A 92 42.18 -4.52 14.10
CA PHE A 92 41.59 -4.49 12.77
C PHE A 92 40.54 -5.60 12.58
N GLN A 93 40.84 -6.82 13.00
CA GLN A 93 39.97 -7.99 12.80
C GLN A 93 38.77 -7.97 13.74
N TYR A 94 38.94 -7.53 14.98
CA TYR A 94 37.89 -7.63 16.00
C TYR A 94 37.10 -6.34 16.25
N ALA A 95 37.64 -5.16 15.88
CA ALA A 95 36.92 -3.89 16.07
C ALA A 95 36.58 -3.24 14.73
N ILE A 96 37.56 -3.00 13.86
CA ILE A 96 37.36 -2.22 12.63
C ILE A 96 36.51 -2.99 11.62
N LEU A 97 36.85 -4.24 11.32
CA LEU A 97 36.16 -5.04 10.31
C LEU A 97 34.67 -5.27 10.67
N PRO A 98 34.30 -5.67 11.91
CA PRO A 98 32.90 -5.78 12.30
C PRO A 98 32.19 -4.44 12.24
N TRP A 99 32.82 -3.35 12.69
CA TRP A 99 32.23 -2.02 12.66
C TRP A 99 31.86 -1.57 11.25
N VAL A 100 32.79 -1.74 10.29
CA VAL A 100 32.53 -1.43 8.87
C VAL A 100 31.41 -2.32 8.33
N ALA A 101 31.42 -3.61 8.64
CA ALA A 101 30.36 -4.53 8.21
C ALA A 101 28.98 -4.11 8.75
N PHE A 102 28.87 -3.80 10.04
CA PHE A 102 27.60 -3.38 10.64
C PHE A 102 27.13 -2.01 10.17
N LEU A 103 28.03 -1.04 9.92
CA LEU A 103 27.67 0.26 9.34
C LEU A 103 27.24 0.16 7.88
N SER A 104 27.78 -0.81 7.12
CA SER A 104 27.39 -1.00 5.73
C SER A 104 25.90 -1.36 5.57
N VAL A 105 25.30 -2.00 6.59
CA VAL A 105 23.89 -2.42 6.60
C VAL A 105 22.90 -1.24 6.52
N PRO A 106 22.88 -0.26 7.46
CA PRO A 106 21.97 0.88 7.36
C PRO A 106 22.28 1.79 6.16
N ILE A 107 23.55 1.89 5.75
CA ILE A 107 23.96 2.68 4.58
C ILE A 107 23.39 2.07 3.30
N SER A 108 23.64 0.79 3.06
CA SER A 108 23.11 0.07 1.89
C SER A 108 21.59 0.08 1.87
N TYR A 109 20.94 -0.15 3.02
CA TYR A 109 19.49 -0.08 3.14
C TYR A 109 18.94 1.30 2.77
N SER A 110 19.58 2.38 3.21
CA SER A 110 19.19 3.75 2.86
C SER A 110 19.27 4.02 1.35
N LEU A 111 20.31 3.52 0.68
CA LEU A 111 20.46 3.62 -0.78
C LEU A 111 19.35 2.84 -1.51
N PHE A 112 19.05 1.62 -1.08
CA PHE A 112 17.97 0.82 -1.67
C PHE A 112 16.60 1.44 -1.43
N LEU A 113 16.34 1.95 -0.23
CA LEU A 113 15.11 2.66 0.11
C LEU A 113 14.90 3.87 -0.79
N GLU A 114 15.96 4.64 -1.05
CA GLU A 114 15.89 5.82 -1.90
C GLU A 114 15.67 5.45 -3.38
N HIS A 115 16.47 4.52 -3.90
CA HIS A 115 16.51 4.25 -5.34
C HIS A 115 15.44 3.27 -5.82
N LEU A 116 15.17 2.22 -5.05
CA LEU A 116 14.30 1.11 -5.45
C LEU A 116 12.86 1.25 -4.92
N TYR A 117 12.63 2.06 -3.88
CA TYR A 117 11.31 2.21 -3.28
C TYR A 117 10.76 3.64 -3.40
N ARG A 118 11.46 4.63 -2.84
CA ARG A 118 10.99 6.03 -2.81
C ARG A 118 10.80 6.60 -4.21
N ARG A 119 11.86 6.59 -5.04
CA ARG A 119 11.81 7.20 -6.39
C ARG A 119 10.72 6.60 -7.28
N PRO A 120 10.60 5.26 -7.42
CA PRO A 120 9.53 4.63 -8.21
C PRO A 120 8.13 5.07 -7.79
N ILE A 121 7.89 5.15 -6.47
CA ILE A 121 6.57 5.50 -5.93
C ILE A 121 6.29 7.00 -6.09
N GLN A 122 7.28 7.87 -5.88
CA GLN A 122 7.12 9.32 -6.06
C GLN A 122 6.87 9.70 -7.52
N ASN A 123 7.48 8.99 -8.47
CA ASN A 123 7.28 9.23 -9.90
C ASN A 123 5.89 8.76 -10.39
N ASN A 124 5.24 7.87 -9.63
CA ASN A 124 3.96 7.26 -10.02
C ASN A 124 2.94 7.36 -8.86
N PRO A 125 2.54 8.58 -8.44
CA PRO A 125 1.64 8.78 -7.30
C PRO A 125 0.24 8.22 -7.56
N SER A 126 -0.22 8.24 -8.82
CA SER A 126 -1.54 7.75 -9.23
C SER A 126 -1.76 6.28 -8.88
N THR A 127 -0.72 5.43 -8.96
CA THR A 127 -0.85 4.01 -8.62
C THR A 127 -1.19 3.74 -7.15
N LEU A 128 -0.77 4.61 -6.23
CA LEU A 128 -1.14 4.50 -4.82
C LEU A 128 -2.56 5.01 -4.54
N LEU A 129 -3.01 6.01 -5.30
CA LEU A 129 -4.22 6.78 -5.03
C LEU A 129 -5.47 6.26 -5.78
N VAL A 130 -5.29 5.48 -6.85
CA VAL A 130 -6.40 5.08 -7.72
C VAL A 130 -7.19 3.87 -7.19
N SER A 131 -6.73 3.18 -6.14
CA SER A 131 -7.30 1.87 -5.74
C SER A 131 -8.68 1.92 -5.07
N THR A 132 -9.14 3.02 -4.47
CA THR A 132 -10.40 2.97 -3.68
C THR A 132 -11.62 3.46 -4.45
N LYS A 133 -11.45 4.43 -5.35
CA LYS A 133 -12.62 5.08 -5.98
C LYS A 133 -13.28 4.21 -7.07
N ARG A 134 -12.60 3.20 -7.62
CA ARG A 134 -13.15 2.36 -8.71
C ARG A 134 -13.88 1.12 -8.20
N GLU A 135 -13.45 0.51 -7.09
CA GLU A 135 -14.09 -0.69 -6.53
C GLU A 135 -15.45 -0.39 -5.88
N GLU A 136 -15.59 0.75 -5.18
CA GLU A 136 -16.90 1.15 -4.64
C GLU A 136 -17.90 1.54 -5.74
N LEU A 137 -17.44 2.05 -6.89
CA LEU A 137 -18.33 2.48 -7.99
C LEU A 137 -18.68 1.38 -9.00
N SER A 138 -17.97 0.24 -9.03
CA SER A 138 -18.28 -0.86 -9.95
C SER A 138 -19.25 -1.90 -9.37
N ILE A 139 -19.32 -2.03 -8.04
CA ILE A 139 -20.25 -2.97 -7.38
C ILE A 139 -21.61 -2.31 -7.12
N LEU A 140 -21.65 -1.00 -6.83
CA LEU A 140 -22.89 -0.23 -6.63
C LEU A 140 -23.63 0.17 -7.93
N LYS A 141 -23.08 -0.15 -9.11
CA LYS A 141 -23.73 0.15 -10.40
C LYS A 141 -24.36 -1.07 -11.08
N THR A 142 -24.48 -2.18 -10.36
CA THR A 142 -25.22 -3.39 -10.78
C THR A 142 -26.54 -3.55 -10.01
N GLU A 143 -26.96 -2.56 -9.23
CA GLU A 143 -28.34 -2.50 -8.72
C GLU A 143 -29.26 -1.79 -9.72
N ASN A 144 -29.51 -2.47 -10.84
CA ASN A 144 -30.69 -2.23 -11.66
C ASN A 144 -31.96 -2.85 -11.00
N MET A 145 -32.03 -2.78 -9.66
CA MET A 145 -33.14 -3.29 -8.84
C MET A 145 -34.31 -2.29 -8.78
N LYS A 146 -34.67 -1.71 -9.93
CA LYS A 146 -36.00 -1.09 -10.14
C LYS A 146 -36.80 -1.75 -11.24
N SER A 147 -36.16 -2.49 -12.15
CA SER A 147 -36.87 -3.17 -13.25
C SER A 147 -37.68 -4.39 -12.79
N TYR A 148 -37.28 -5.06 -11.70
CA TYR A 148 -38.02 -6.23 -11.18
C TYR A 148 -39.37 -5.85 -10.54
N SER A 149 -39.47 -4.73 -9.79
CA SER A 149 -40.74 -4.28 -9.18
C SER A 149 -41.79 -3.87 -10.22
N VAL A 150 -41.36 -3.24 -11.32
CA VAL A 150 -42.26 -2.82 -12.41
C VAL A 150 -42.84 -4.02 -13.16
N ALA A 151 -42.02 -5.05 -13.42
CA ALA A 151 -42.48 -6.25 -14.11
C ALA A 151 -43.50 -7.03 -13.27
N ASP A 152 -43.24 -7.19 -11.97
CA ASP A 152 -44.12 -7.91 -11.05
C ASP A 152 -45.44 -7.17 -10.81
N GLU A 153 -45.41 -5.83 -10.71
CA GLU A 153 -46.63 -5.03 -10.64
C GLU A 153 -47.46 -5.14 -11.92
N LEU A 154 -46.83 -5.03 -13.11
CA LEU A 154 -47.53 -5.20 -14.38
C LEU A 154 -48.14 -6.61 -14.54
N LEU A 155 -47.46 -7.64 -14.03
CA LEU A 155 -47.96 -9.02 -14.02
C LEU A 155 -49.22 -9.13 -13.13
N LYS A 156 -49.19 -8.55 -11.93
CA LYS A 156 -50.34 -8.51 -11.03
C LYS A 156 -51.54 -7.78 -11.63
N TRP A 157 -51.31 -6.63 -12.27
CA TRP A 157 -52.38 -5.88 -12.94
C TRP A 157 -52.94 -6.65 -14.14
N LYS A 158 -52.11 -7.43 -14.85
CA LYS A 158 -52.56 -8.28 -15.95
C LYS A 158 -53.44 -9.42 -15.44
N GLU A 159 -53.07 -10.07 -14.34
CA GLU A 159 -53.89 -11.12 -13.71
C GLU A 159 -55.26 -10.60 -13.25
N LEU A 160 -55.31 -9.39 -12.67
CA LEU A 160 -56.57 -8.76 -12.27
C LEU A 160 -57.49 -8.46 -13.47
N LYS A 161 -56.91 -8.10 -14.62
CA LYS A 161 -57.65 -7.92 -15.87
C LYS A 161 -58.18 -9.25 -16.40
N ASP A 162 -57.32 -10.27 -16.44
CA ASP A 162 -57.69 -11.60 -16.98
C ASP A 162 -58.77 -12.27 -16.10
N GLN A 163 -58.84 -11.93 -14.81
CA GLN A 163 -59.90 -12.34 -13.88
C GLN A 163 -61.19 -11.50 -14.01
N GLY A 164 -61.22 -10.47 -14.87
CA GLY A 164 -62.37 -9.59 -15.07
C GLY A 164 -62.66 -8.63 -13.92
N LEU A 165 -61.71 -8.44 -12.99
CA LEU A 165 -61.85 -7.57 -11.82
C LEU A 165 -61.57 -6.09 -12.14
N ILE A 166 -60.84 -5.83 -13.22
CA ILE A 166 -60.58 -4.49 -13.75
C ILE A 166 -60.91 -4.45 -15.24
N THR A 167 -61.30 -3.28 -15.71
CA THR A 167 -61.58 -3.04 -17.13
C THR A 167 -60.29 -2.78 -17.92
N GLU A 168 -60.35 -2.98 -19.25
CA GLU A 168 -59.22 -2.70 -20.15
C GLU A 168 -58.67 -1.27 -19.98
N LYS A 169 -59.56 -0.31 -19.71
CA LYS A 169 -59.22 1.10 -19.55
C LYS A 169 -58.40 1.36 -18.29
N GLU A 170 -58.75 0.73 -17.18
CA GLU A 170 -58.05 0.86 -15.89
C GLU A 170 -56.66 0.22 -15.94
N PHE A 171 -56.54 -0.90 -16.65
CA PHE A 171 -55.24 -1.54 -16.90
C PHE A 171 -54.32 -0.63 -17.72
N ASP A 172 -54.82 -0.01 -18.79
CA ASP A 172 -54.03 0.88 -19.65
C ASP A 172 -53.60 2.18 -18.95
N GLU A 173 -54.42 2.74 -18.06
CA GLU A 173 -54.05 3.87 -17.22
C GLU A 173 -52.93 3.52 -16.23
N MET A 174 -53.03 2.37 -15.55
CA MET A 174 -51.99 1.91 -14.63
C MET A 174 -50.71 1.52 -15.34
N LYS A 175 -50.79 0.86 -16.49
CA LYS A 175 -49.62 0.53 -17.33
C LYS A 175 -48.85 1.79 -17.74
N LYS A 176 -49.55 2.86 -18.14
CA LYS A 176 -48.93 4.16 -18.45
C LYS A 176 -48.27 4.79 -17.22
N LYS A 177 -48.89 4.66 -16.04
CA LYS A 177 -48.36 5.18 -14.77
C LYS A 177 -47.12 4.43 -14.27
N ILE A 178 -47.06 3.12 -14.50
CA ILE A 178 -45.98 2.23 -14.05
C ILE A 178 -44.76 2.27 -14.99
N ILE A 179 -44.99 2.28 -16.32
CA ILE A 179 -43.90 2.31 -17.31
C ILE A 179 -43.25 3.70 -17.39
N GLY A 180 -43.94 4.73 -16.90
CA GLY A 180 -43.48 6.11 -16.91
C GLY A 180 -43.63 6.75 -18.29
N SER A 181 -44.24 7.93 -18.32
CA SER A 181 -43.86 8.96 -19.28
C SER A 181 -42.60 9.66 -18.77
#